data_AF-A0A947BF21-F1
#
_entry.id   AF-A0A947BF21-F1
#
_cell.length_a   1.000
_cell.length_b   1.000
_cell.length_c   1.000
_cell.angle_alpha   90.00
_cell.angle_beta   90.00
_cell.angle_gamma   90.00
#
_symmetry.space_group_name_H-M   'P 1'
#
loop_
_entity.id
_entity.type
_entity.pdbx_description
1 polymer ?
#
loop_
_entity_poly.entity_id
_entity_poly.type
_entity_poly.pdbx_seq_one_letter_code
_entity_poly.pdbx_strand_id
1 'polypeptide(L)'
;MDRISAFSLRHPYWTALLLGLVSATGFQPLHLWPLALAAISALVWLLSKQKGKGSAFFAGWLFGVAHFTLTNNWIATAFTYQAEMPAALGWAAVPLLSLYLAVWPALAALAAWMMARNRGLPAFALVFGALWVLAEWLRSWVFTGYAWGPFSMVLLGDWSRPGVAGVLGLTGTYALSGIAVAYSGLLAWLVTSRRWAGLAIAGAVAIGGMHWPAPQPVGGYLPLTLVQPNLRQDELDDPTKFEEQFQRIASLSRPLRPLSRRLVLWPESGVPDYLREGYPQRYYVQMTAGGDPAFARYRIGQTIGEGSLLLTGTV
;
A
#
# COMPACT_ATOMS: atom_id res chain seq x y z
N MET A 1 7.97 -28.26 19.95
CA MET A 1 8.60 -27.43 18.90
C MET A 1 9.31 -28.27 17.85
N ASP A 2 9.87 -29.43 18.18
CA ASP A 2 10.82 -30.14 17.31
C ASP A 2 10.24 -30.68 15.99
N ARG A 3 8.97 -31.14 15.94
CA ARG A 3 8.37 -31.68 14.70
C ARG A 3 8.08 -30.60 13.65
N ILE A 4 7.52 -29.45 14.07
CA ILE A 4 7.19 -28.34 13.16
C ILE A 4 8.48 -27.72 12.62
N SER A 5 9.45 -27.47 13.49
CA SER A 5 10.76 -26.94 13.09
C SER A 5 11.49 -27.90 12.14
N ALA A 6 11.45 -29.21 12.40
CA ALA A 6 12.05 -30.21 11.52
C ALA A 6 11.35 -30.27 10.15
N PHE A 7 10.01 -30.22 10.12
CA PHE A 7 9.25 -30.17 8.87
C PHE A 7 9.60 -28.92 8.04
N SER A 8 9.61 -27.74 8.67
CA SER A 8 9.93 -26.49 7.99
C SER A 8 11.33 -26.46 7.38
N LEU A 9 12.31 -27.08 8.05
CA LEU A 9 13.67 -27.19 7.53
C LEU A 9 13.82 -28.28 6.45
N ARG A 10 12.96 -29.31 6.48
CA ARG A 10 12.91 -30.35 5.45
C ARG A 10 12.24 -29.85 4.17
N HIS A 11 11.26 -28.95 4.30
CA HIS A 11 10.51 -28.36 3.18
C HIS A 11 10.56 -26.82 3.23
N PRO A 12 11.77 -26.21 3.07
CA PRO A 12 11.94 -24.78 3.25
C PRO A 12 11.18 -23.95 2.21
N TYR A 13 11.04 -24.47 1.00
CA TYR A 13 10.38 -23.78 -0.11
C TYR A 13 8.85 -23.71 0.06
N TRP A 14 8.23 -24.81 0.45
CA TRP A 14 6.80 -24.81 0.82
C TRP A 14 6.52 -23.94 2.04
N THR A 15 7.42 -23.99 3.03
CA THR A 15 7.33 -23.12 4.20
C THR A 15 7.40 -21.65 3.78
N ALA A 16 8.36 -21.27 2.93
CA ALA A 16 8.48 -19.90 2.44
C ALA A 16 7.23 -19.41 1.70
N LEU A 17 6.63 -20.23 0.83
CA LEU A 17 5.37 -19.93 0.14
C LEU A 17 4.23 -19.67 1.14
N LEU A 18 4.03 -20.58 2.11
CA LEU A 18 2.99 -20.44 3.13
C LEU A 18 3.21 -19.19 3.99
N LEU A 19 4.45 -18.90 4.38
CA LEU A 19 4.78 -17.68 5.11
C LEU A 19 4.49 -16.42 4.28
N GLY A 20 4.72 -16.45 2.97
CA GLY A 20 4.36 -15.36 2.06
C GLY A 20 2.87 -15.08 2.05
N LEU A 21 2.04 -16.13 1.91
CA LEU A 21 0.58 -16.04 1.98
C LEU A 21 0.10 -15.49 3.33
N VAL A 22 0.61 -16.04 4.44
CA VAL A 22 0.24 -15.57 5.80
C VAL A 22 0.66 -14.12 5.99
N SER A 23 1.84 -13.73 5.51
CA SER A 23 2.32 -12.35 5.61
C SER A 23 1.42 -11.36 4.87
N ALA A 24 0.90 -11.73 3.70
CA ALA A 24 -0.02 -10.89 2.93
C ALA A 24 -1.37 -10.65 3.66
N THR A 25 -1.81 -11.56 4.54
CA THR A 25 -3.04 -11.34 5.35
C THR A 25 -2.92 -10.22 6.39
N GLY A 26 -1.71 -9.71 6.65
CA GLY A 26 -1.50 -8.54 7.50
C GLY A 26 -1.97 -7.23 6.88
N PHE A 27 -2.17 -7.19 5.56
CA PHE A 27 -2.64 -6.02 4.85
C PHE A 27 -4.17 -5.93 4.90
N GLN A 28 -4.70 -4.73 4.66
CA GLN A 28 -6.14 -4.54 4.50
C GLN A 28 -6.66 -5.38 3.31
N PRO A 29 -7.90 -5.92 3.39
CA PRO A 29 -8.91 -5.69 4.42
C PRO A 29 -8.82 -6.61 5.65
N LEU A 30 -8.00 -7.67 5.62
CA LEU A 30 -7.92 -8.66 6.71
C LEU A 30 -7.23 -8.10 7.94
N HIS A 31 -6.17 -7.31 7.74
CA HIS A 31 -5.44 -6.60 8.77
C HIS A 31 -4.98 -7.50 9.95
N LEU A 32 -4.63 -8.76 9.65
CA LEU A 32 -4.14 -9.74 10.63
C LEU A 32 -2.66 -9.50 10.94
N TRP A 33 -2.33 -8.27 11.37
CA TRP A 33 -0.97 -7.81 11.62
C TRP A 33 -0.13 -8.75 12.52
N PRO A 34 -0.66 -9.41 13.57
CA PRO A 34 0.14 -10.32 14.37
C PRO A 34 0.60 -11.55 13.58
N LEU A 35 -0.24 -12.04 12.67
CA LEU A 35 0.11 -13.17 11.79
C LEU A 35 1.17 -12.77 10.79
N ALA A 36 1.15 -11.53 10.28
CA ALA A 36 2.19 -11.04 9.39
C ALA A 36 3.55 -10.89 10.09
N LEU A 37 3.57 -10.37 11.32
CA LEU A 37 4.79 -10.32 12.14
C LEU A 37 5.29 -11.74 12.45
N ALA A 38 4.40 -12.67 12.79
CA ALA A 38 4.75 -14.07 13.03
C ALA A 38 5.31 -14.75 11.76
N ALA A 39 4.76 -14.44 10.59
CA ALA A 39 5.23 -14.97 9.32
C ALA A 39 6.64 -14.48 8.98
N ILE A 40 6.91 -13.18 9.14
CA ILE A 40 8.28 -12.64 8.99
C ILE A 40 9.21 -13.23 10.05
N SER A 41 8.75 -13.38 11.29
CA SER A 41 9.51 -14.01 12.37
C SER A 41 9.99 -15.41 11.97
N ALA A 42 9.07 -16.26 11.48
CA ALA A 42 9.38 -17.58 10.98
C ALA A 42 10.26 -17.55 9.71
N LEU A 43 10.09 -16.57 8.82
CA LEU A 43 10.92 -16.39 7.64
C LEU A 43 12.37 -16.08 8.03
N VAL A 44 12.59 -15.12 8.94
CA VAL A 44 13.93 -14.76 9.42
C VAL A 44 14.63 -15.98 10.03
N TRP A 45 13.90 -16.75 10.86
CA TRP A 45 14.41 -18.01 11.39
C TRP A 45 14.76 -19.00 10.27
N LEU A 46 13.85 -19.23 9.32
CA LEU A 46 14.04 -20.16 8.20
C LEU A 46 15.26 -19.79 7.36
N LEU A 47 15.42 -18.50 7.02
CA LEU A 47 16.53 -17.97 6.24
C LEU A 47 17.86 -18.11 6.97
N SER A 48 17.89 -17.86 8.29
CA SER A 48 19.09 -18.04 9.11
C SER A 48 19.60 -19.49 9.16
N LYS A 49 18.72 -20.46 8.88
CA LYS A 49 19.03 -21.90 8.89
C LYS A 49 19.34 -22.48 7.52
N GLN A 50 19.30 -21.68 6.45
CA GLN A 50 19.63 -22.16 5.11
C GLN A 50 21.10 -22.54 5.00
N LYS A 51 21.39 -23.63 4.28
CA LYS A 51 22.76 -24.15 4.10
C LYS A 51 23.54 -23.45 2.99
N GLY A 52 22.88 -22.76 2.06
CA GLY A 52 23.52 -22.18 0.90
C GLY A 52 22.88 -20.86 0.46
N LYS A 53 23.70 -20.02 -0.21
CA LYS A 53 23.28 -18.72 -0.75
C LYS A 53 22.10 -18.82 -1.71
N GLY A 54 22.10 -19.81 -2.60
CA GLY A 54 21.01 -20.05 -3.54
C GLY A 54 19.72 -20.47 -2.84
N SER A 55 19.83 -21.26 -1.76
CA SER A 55 18.69 -21.67 -0.94
C SER A 55 18.06 -20.49 -0.20
N ALA A 56 18.88 -19.59 0.35
CA ALA A 56 18.41 -18.35 0.99
C ALA A 56 17.72 -17.41 0.00
N PHE A 57 18.34 -17.19 -1.17
CA PHE A 57 17.76 -16.40 -2.25
C PHE A 57 16.41 -16.98 -2.70
N PHE A 58 16.38 -18.28 -3.03
CA PHE A 58 15.18 -18.92 -3.56
C PHE A 58 14.05 -19.01 -2.55
N ALA A 59 14.35 -19.23 -1.26
CA ALA A 59 13.34 -19.15 -0.19
C ALA A 59 12.78 -17.72 -0.05
N GLY A 60 13.64 -16.68 -0.06
CA GLY A 60 13.19 -15.29 -0.03
C GLY A 60 12.35 -14.92 -1.27
N TRP A 61 12.73 -15.45 -2.43
CA TRP A 61 11.98 -15.26 -3.67
C TRP A 61 10.60 -15.94 -3.61
N LEU A 62 10.52 -17.20 -3.23
CA LEU A 62 9.23 -17.90 -3.10
C LEU A 62 8.30 -17.24 -2.07
N PHE A 63 8.85 -16.78 -0.94
CA PHE A 63 8.11 -15.95 0.00
C PHE A 63 7.54 -14.71 -0.69
N GLY A 64 8.37 -13.96 -1.43
CA GLY A 64 7.97 -12.77 -2.16
C GLY A 64 6.90 -13.07 -3.21
N VAL A 65 7.04 -14.15 -3.98
CA VAL A 65 6.07 -14.53 -5.03
C VAL A 65 4.71 -14.76 -4.41
N ALA A 66 4.62 -15.58 -3.36
CA ALA A 66 3.36 -15.85 -2.67
C ALA A 66 2.76 -14.57 -2.04
N HIS A 67 3.60 -13.78 -1.38
CA HIS A 67 3.19 -12.53 -0.74
C HIS A 67 2.60 -11.54 -1.76
N PHE A 68 3.37 -11.18 -2.79
CA PHE A 68 2.94 -10.20 -3.79
C PHE A 68 1.81 -10.71 -4.67
N THR A 69 1.71 -12.02 -4.93
CA THR A 69 0.59 -12.57 -5.70
C THR A 69 -0.72 -12.37 -4.94
N LEU A 70 -0.73 -12.60 -3.62
CA LEU A 70 -1.93 -12.39 -2.82
C LEU A 70 -2.22 -10.90 -2.60
N THR A 71 -1.21 -10.10 -2.22
CA THR A 71 -1.39 -8.66 -1.93
C THR A 71 -1.79 -7.86 -3.18
N ASN A 72 -1.38 -8.28 -4.37
CA ASN A 72 -1.67 -7.59 -5.63
C ASN A 72 -2.76 -8.28 -6.46
N ASN A 73 -3.54 -9.19 -5.89
CA ASN A 73 -4.60 -9.89 -6.62
C ASN A 73 -5.66 -8.95 -7.22
N TRP A 74 -5.84 -7.77 -6.62
CA TRP A 74 -6.73 -6.72 -7.08
C TRP A 74 -6.38 -6.20 -8.49
N ILE A 75 -5.12 -6.31 -8.94
CA ILE A 75 -4.73 -5.93 -10.31
C ILE A 75 -5.49 -6.75 -11.35
N ALA A 76 -5.75 -8.04 -11.08
CA ALA A 76 -6.54 -8.85 -12.01
C ALA A 76 -7.96 -8.28 -12.22
N THR A 77 -8.52 -7.63 -11.20
CA THR A 77 -9.82 -6.95 -11.30
C THR A 77 -9.71 -5.63 -12.07
N ALA A 78 -8.59 -4.89 -11.95
CA ALA A 78 -8.39 -3.67 -12.74
C ALA A 78 -8.43 -3.94 -14.25
N PHE A 79 -7.89 -5.08 -14.70
CA PHE A 79 -7.91 -5.51 -16.10
C PHE A 79 -9.33 -5.74 -16.65
N THR A 80 -10.35 -5.94 -15.81
CA THR A 80 -11.74 -6.09 -16.30
C THR A 80 -12.41 -4.77 -16.67
N TYR A 81 -11.84 -3.64 -16.23
CA TYR A 81 -12.37 -2.30 -16.51
C TYR A 81 -11.66 -1.60 -17.66
N GLN A 82 -10.52 -2.13 -18.11
CA GLN A 82 -9.79 -1.57 -19.24
C GLN A 82 -10.38 -2.11 -20.54
N ALA A 83 -10.97 -1.22 -21.34
CA ALA A 83 -11.43 -1.55 -22.68
C ALA A 83 -10.28 -2.20 -23.47
N GLU A 84 -10.58 -3.26 -24.22
CA GLU A 84 -9.65 -3.96 -25.13
C GLU A 84 -8.62 -4.95 -24.51
N MET A 85 -8.67 -5.27 -23.21
CA MET A 85 -7.79 -6.31 -22.64
C MET A 85 -8.54 -7.58 -22.18
N PRO A 86 -8.17 -8.78 -22.65
CA PRO A 86 -8.74 -10.03 -22.13
C PRO A 86 -8.48 -10.17 -20.63
N ALA A 87 -9.54 -10.35 -19.84
CA ALA A 87 -9.46 -10.49 -18.38
C ALA A 87 -8.50 -11.62 -17.92
N ALA A 88 -8.34 -12.67 -18.75
CA ALA A 88 -7.38 -13.74 -18.50
C ALA A 88 -5.93 -13.23 -18.38
N LEU A 89 -5.56 -12.17 -19.10
CA LEU A 89 -4.24 -11.55 -19.00
C LEU A 89 -4.01 -10.93 -17.62
N GLY A 90 -5.05 -10.39 -16.97
CA GLY A 90 -4.94 -9.85 -15.60
C GLY A 90 -4.53 -10.93 -14.60
N TRP A 91 -5.14 -12.12 -14.69
CA TRP A 91 -4.81 -13.28 -13.85
C TRP A 91 -3.40 -13.82 -14.09
N ALA A 92 -2.85 -13.66 -15.28
CA ALA A 92 -1.45 -13.98 -15.58
C ALA A 92 -0.49 -12.84 -15.18
N ALA A 93 -0.90 -11.58 -15.29
CA ALA A 93 -0.08 -10.42 -14.99
C ALA A 93 0.30 -10.35 -13.50
N VAL A 94 -0.63 -10.68 -12.59
CA VAL A 94 -0.38 -10.68 -11.13
C VAL A 94 0.80 -11.58 -10.73
N PRO A 95 0.81 -12.89 -11.04
CA PRO A 95 1.95 -13.75 -10.70
C PRO A 95 3.22 -13.33 -11.44
N LEU A 96 3.13 -12.93 -12.72
CA LEU A 96 4.29 -12.46 -13.49
C LEU A 96 4.96 -11.23 -12.88
N LEU A 97 4.17 -10.21 -12.51
CA LEU A 97 4.65 -9.05 -11.77
C LEU A 97 5.27 -9.49 -10.43
N SER A 98 4.62 -10.43 -9.75
CA SER A 98 5.12 -10.95 -8.47
C SER A 98 6.47 -11.67 -8.60
N LEU A 99 6.79 -12.30 -9.74
CA LEU A 99 8.12 -12.87 -9.99
C LEU A 99 9.22 -11.80 -9.95
N TYR A 100 8.95 -10.62 -10.54
CA TYR A 100 9.83 -9.46 -10.47
C TYR A 100 9.89 -8.88 -9.05
N LEU A 101 8.74 -8.62 -8.43
CA LEU A 101 8.71 -8.00 -7.09
C LEU A 101 9.38 -8.87 -6.04
N ALA A 102 9.31 -10.19 -6.19
CA ALA A 102 9.97 -11.15 -5.31
C ALA A 102 11.50 -11.11 -5.35
N VAL A 103 12.11 -10.51 -6.38
CA VAL A 103 13.57 -10.35 -6.45
C VAL A 103 14.08 -9.51 -5.28
N TRP A 104 13.32 -8.51 -4.85
CA TRP A 104 13.73 -7.60 -3.77
C TRP A 104 13.89 -8.29 -2.40
N PRO A 105 12.88 -9.00 -1.85
CA PRO A 105 13.08 -9.79 -0.64
C PRO A 105 14.08 -10.95 -0.83
N ALA A 106 14.23 -11.49 -2.04
CA ALA A 106 15.24 -12.50 -2.34
C ALA A 106 16.68 -11.97 -2.22
N LEU A 107 16.93 -10.77 -2.74
CA LEU A 107 18.22 -10.08 -2.61
C LEU A 107 18.51 -9.71 -1.16
N ALA A 108 17.53 -9.21 -0.41
CA ALA A 108 17.68 -8.96 1.02
C ALA A 108 18.01 -10.25 1.79
N ALA A 109 17.34 -11.36 1.47
CA ALA A 109 17.57 -12.66 2.09
C ALA A 109 18.98 -13.19 1.79
N LEU A 110 19.41 -13.09 0.53
CA LEU A 110 20.75 -13.46 0.09
C LEU A 110 21.83 -12.65 0.80
N ALA A 111 21.71 -11.33 0.81
CA ALA A 111 22.69 -10.44 1.42
C ALA A 111 22.75 -10.64 2.95
N ALA A 112 21.60 -10.80 3.62
CA ALA A 112 21.56 -11.08 5.05
C ALA A 112 22.23 -12.41 5.39
N TRP A 113 22.00 -13.44 4.57
CA TRP A 113 22.65 -14.73 4.72
C TRP A 113 24.17 -14.65 4.52
N MET A 114 24.65 -13.90 3.52
CA MET A 114 26.08 -13.70 3.30
C MET A 114 26.75 -12.95 4.45
N MET A 115 26.08 -11.95 5.03
CA MET A 115 26.66 -11.05 6.04
C MET A 115 26.53 -11.57 7.48
N ALA A 116 25.47 -12.33 7.80
CA ALA A 116 25.07 -12.57 9.18
C ALA A 116 24.73 -14.03 9.54
N ARG A 117 24.80 -15.00 8.61
CA ARG A 117 24.46 -16.43 8.89
C ARG A 117 25.19 -17.02 10.11
N ASN A 118 26.43 -16.59 10.35
CA ASN A 118 27.28 -17.10 11.43
C ASN A 118 27.32 -16.16 12.65
N ARG A 119 26.53 -15.08 12.66
CA ARG A 119 26.55 -14.04 13.72
C ARG A 119 25.40 -14.18 14.73
N GLY A 120 24.62 -15.26 14.62
CA GLY A 120 23.46 -15.50 15.46
C GLY A 120 22.18 -14.82 14.97
N LEU A 121 21.03 -15.29 15.49
CA LEU A 121 19.71 -14.88 15.02
C LEU A 121 19.40 -13.38 15.26
N PRO A 122 19.79 -12.73 16.38
CA PRO A 122 19.59 -11.29 16.55
C PRO A 122 20.33 -10.45 15.52
N ALA A 123 21.60 -10.76 15.25
CA ALA A 123 22.39 -10.05 14.25
C ALA A 123 21.81 -10.26 12.84
N PHE A 124 21.37 -11.48 12.53
CA PHE A 124 20.69 -11.78 11.27
C PHE A 124 19.40 -10.96 11.12
N ALA A 125 18.57 -10.87 12.17
CA ALA A 125 17.33 -10.11 12.16
C ALA A 125 17.57 -8.62 11.88
N LEU A 126 18.55 -8.01 12.55
CA LEU A 126 18.90 -6.59 12.35
C LEU A 126 19.44 -6.33 10.94
N VAL A 127 20.35 -7.18 10.45
CA VAL A 127 20.90 -7.06 9.10
C VAL A 127 19.82 -7.27 8.04
N PHE A 128 18.94 -8.25 8.22
CA PHE A 128 17.83 -8.48 7.30
C PHE A 128 16.83 -7.32 7.30
N GLY A 129 16.50 -6.76 8.45
CA GLY A 129 15.67 -5.55 8.54
C GLY A 129 16.29 -4.36 7.81
N ALA A 130 17.59 -4.11 7.98
CA ALA A 130 18.30 -3.05 7.26
C ALA A 130 18.31 -3.27 5.73
N LEU A 131 18.56 -4.51 5.30
CA LEU A 131 18.51 -4.87 3.88
C LEU A 131 17.09 -4.83 3.31
N TRP A 132 16.07 -5.04 4.14
CA TRP A 132 14.67 -4.88 3.75
C TRP A 132 14.34 -3.42 3.42
N VAL A 133 14.88 -2.46 4.19
CA VAL A 133 14.77 -1.03 3.87
C VAL A 133 15.31 -0.76 2.47
N LEU A 134 16.53 -1.23 2.19
CA LEU A 134 17.18 -1.04 0.89
C LEU A 134 16.40 -1.72 -0.23
N ALA A 135 15.88 -2.93 0.01
CA ALA A 135 15.11 -3.68 -0.96
C ALA A 135 13.78 -2.98 -1.32
N GLU A 136 13.03 -2.48 -0.33
CA GLU A 136 11.81 -1.73 -0.60
C GLU A 136 12.07 -0.38 -1.24
N TRP A 137 13.13 0.32 -0.83
CA TRP A 137 13.54 1.56 -1.45
C TRP A 137 13.92 1.36 -2.92
N LEU A 138 14.77 0.38 -3.25
CA LEU A 138 15.13 0.10 -4.65
C LEU A 138 13.92 -0.30 -5.49
N ARG A 139 13.05 -1.15 -4.93
CA ARG A 139 11.77 -1.55 -5.54
C ARG A 139 10.88 -0.36 -5.88
N SER A 140 10.98 0.74 -5.14
CA SER A 140 10.13 1.92 -5.31
C SER A 140 10.53 2.84 -6.47
N TRP A 141 11.66 2.63 -7.13
CA TRP A 141 12.10 3.52 -8.23
C TRP A 141 12.75 2.79 -9.41
N VAL A 142 13.33 1.60 -9.23
CA VAL A 142 13.91 0.82 -10.33
C VAL A 142 12.81 0.41 -11.32
N PHE A 143 13.05 0.65 -12.61
CA PHE A 143 12.07 0.50 -13.69
C PHE A 143 10.76 1.27 -13.43
N THR A 144 10.88 2.59 -13.22
CA THR A 144 9.81 3.53 -12.79
C THR A 144 9.24 3.29 -11.39
N GLY A 145 9.45 2.11 -10.82
CA GLY A 145 9.18 1.79 -9.44
C GLY A 145 7.80 1.21 -9.17
N TYR A 146 7.75 0.26 -8.24
CA TYR A 146 6.51 -0.31 -7.71
C TYR A 146 6.53 -0.22 -6.18
N ALA A 147 6.14 0.92 -5.63
CA ALA A 147 6.18 1.20 -4.20
C ALA A 147 5.04 0.55 -3.40
N TRP A 148 4.13 -0.19 -4.05
CA TRP A 148 2.94 -0.74 -3.40
C TRP A 148 3.27 -1.80 -2.34
N GLY A 149 2.46 -1.85 -1.29
CA GLY A 149 2.58 -2.85 -0.22
C GLY A 149 3.94 -2.89 0.50
N PRO A 150 4.52 -1.77 0.97
CA PRO A 150 5.63 -1.83 1.91
C PRO A 150 5.17 -2.50 3.20
N PHE A 151 6.04 -3.29 3.83
CA PHE A 151 5.67 -4.11 4.99
C PHE A 151 5.16 -3.27 6.17
N SER A 152 5.59 -2.01 6.32
CA SER A 152 5.06 -1.09 7.33
C SER A 152 3.56 -0.82 7.24
N MET A 153 2.89 -1.10 6.12
CA MET A 153 1.43 -0.98 6.04
C MET A 153 0.69 -1.92 7.00
N VAL A 154 1.29 -3.06 7.39
CA VAL A 154 0.67 -3.95 8.40
C VAL A 154 0.61 -3.32 9.79
N LEU A 155 1.27 -2.17 9.98
CA LEU A 155 1.33 -1.43 11.24
C LEU A 155 0.44 -0.18 11.27
N LEU A 156 -0.37 0.03 10.23
CA LEU A 156 -1.40 1.07 10.21
C LEU A 156 -2.49 0.73 11.24
N GLY A 157 -2.91 1.71 12.02
CA GLY A 157 -4.06 1.54 12.90
C GLY A 157 -5.39 1.51 12.13
N ASP A 158 -6.47 1.36 12.89
CA ASP A 158 -7.83 1.54 12.37
C ASP A 158 -8.13 3.02 12.07
N TRP A 159 -9.34 3.33 11.60
CA TRP A 159 -9.75 4.71 11.29
C TRP A 159 -9.72 5.68 12.48
N SER A 160 -9.66 5.18 13.72
CA SER A 160 -9.66 6.00 14.94
C SER A 160 -8.26 6.33 15.45
N ARG A 161 -7.23 5.62 14.97
CA ARG A 161 -5.88 5.75 15.51
C ARG A 161 -4.80 5.43 14.47
N PRO A 162 -3.62 6.05 14.53
CA PRO A 162 -2.59 5.81 13.53
C PRO A 162 -1.92 4.44 13.67
N GLY A 163 -2.02 3.77 14.82
CA GLY A 163 -1.22 2.57 15.13
C GLY A 163 0.26 2.91 15.26
N VAL A 164 1.15 1.94 15.02
CA VAL A 164 2.60 2.20 15.06
C VAL A 164 3.00 3.14 13.92
N ALA A 165 2.20 3.23 12.85
CA ALA A 165 2.42 4.22 11.77
C ALA A 165 2.42 5.69 12.25
N GLY A 166 2.01 5.98 13.50
CA GLY A 166 2.19 7.30 14.11
C GLY A 166 3.64 7.81 14.13
N VAL A 167 4.64 6.92 14.04
CA VAL A 167 6.06 7.31 13.98
C VAL A 167 6.58 7.55 12.55
N LEU A 168 5.73 7.46 11.52
CA LEU A 168 6.14 7.63 10.12
C LEU A 168 6.82 8.97 9.84
N GLY A 169 6.46 10.04 10.56
CA GLY A 169 7.12 11.34 10.43
C GLY A 169 8.60 11.32 10.80
N LEU A 170 9.03 10.38 11.66
CA LEU A 170 10.42 10.20 12.08
C LEU A 170 11.16 9.18 11.22
N THR A 171 10.49 8.07 10.87
CA THR A 171 11.13 6.93 10.22
C THR A 171 11.02 6.96 8.70
N GLY A 172 9.94 7.55 8.17
CA GLY A 172 9.45 7.25 6.83
C GLY A 172 8.98 5.78 6.70
N THR A 173 8.42 5.47 5.53
CA THR A 173 7.76 4.19 5.24
C THR A 173 8.72 3.00 5.25
N TYR A 174 9.86 3.10 4.54
CA TYR A 174 10.77 1.96 4.36
C TYR A 174 11.59 1.66 5.61
N ALA A 175 12.01 2.68 6.37
CA ALA A 175 12.71 2.42 7.63
C ALA A 175 11.76 1.77 8.65
N LEU A 176 10.48 2.18 8.69
CA LEU A 176 9.48 1.49 9.52
C LEU A 176 9.29 0.03 9.10
N SER A 177 9.30 -0.28 7.79
CA SER A 177 9.28 -1.67 7.32
C SER A 177 10.48 -2.45 7.83
N GLY A 178 11.69 -1.89 7.72
CA GLY A 178 12.91 -2.52 8.22
C GLY A 178 12.90 -2.74 9.73
N ILE A 179 12.40 -1.77 10.50
CA ILE A 179 12.20 -1.89 11.96
C ILE A 179 11.21 -3.03 12.26
N ALA A 180 10.09 -3.10 11.55
CA ALA A 180 9.07 -4.15 11.72
C ALA A 180 9.63 -5.55 11.42
N VAL A 181 10.44 -5.67 10.36
CA VAL A 181 11.11 -6.91 9.97
C VAL A 181 12.17 -7.32 11.00
N ALA A 182 13.00 -6.37 11.45
CA ALA A 182 13.99 -6.63 12.49
C ALA A 182 13.34 -7.04 13.81
N TYR A 183 12.30 -6.32 14.24
CA TYR A 183 11.49 -6.62 15.40
C TYR A 183 10.90 -8.04 15.32
N SER A 184 10.32 -8.40 14.17
CA SER A 184 9.78 -9.75 13.93
C SER A 184 10.87 -10.83 14.03
N GLY A 185 12.06 -10.58 13.50
CA GLY A 185 13.20 -11.47 13.63
C GLY A 185 13.70 -11.61 15.09
N LEU A 186 13.63 -10.54 15.89
CA LEU A 186 13.92 -10.61 17.32
C LEU A 186 12.87 -11.42 18.09
N LEU A 187 11.59 -11.41 17.67
CA LEU A 187 10.59 -12.33 18.21
C LEU A 187 11.00 -13.79 17.99
N ALA A 188 11.56 -14.12 16.82
CA ALA A 188 12.02 -15.48 16.54
C ALA A 188 13.15 -15.90 17.48
N TRP A 189 14.05 -14.96 17.79
CA TRP A 189 15.11 -15.18 18.77
C TRP A 189 14.56 -15.41 20.19
N LEU A 190 13.60 -14.59 20.63
CA LEU A 190 12.97 -14.75 21.95
C LEU A 190 12.28 -16.11 22.08
N VAL A 191 11.56 -16.53 21.04
CA VAL A 191 10.88 -17.83 20.96
C VAL A 191 11.90 -18.99 21.00
N THR A 192 12.91 -18.95 20.13
CA THR A 192 13.91 -20.05 20.03
C THR A 192 14.83 -20.14 21.25
N SER A 193 15.04 -19.03 21.94
CA SER A 193 15.80 -18.95 23.18
C SER A 193 14.93 -19.15 24.43
N ARG A 194 13.64 -19.47 24.26
CA ARG A 194 12.65 -19.69 25.34
C ARG A 194 12.55 -18.53 26.36
N ARG A 195 12.77 -17.29 25.90
CA ARG A 195 12.72 -16.07 26.70
C ARG A 195 11.28 -15.53 26.78
N TRP A 196 10.40 -16.28 27.42
CA TRP A 196 8.95 -16.02 27.43
C TRP A 196 8.57 -14.65 28.02
N ALA A 197 9.25 -14.20 29.08
CA ALA A 197 9.02 -12.87 29.64
C ALA A 197 9.35 -11.76 28.61
N GLY A 198 10.48 -11.89 27.91
CA GLY A 198 10.85 -10.96 26.85
C GLY A 198 9.87 -10.98 25.68
N LEU A 199 9.35 -12.17 25.33
CA LEU A 199 8.31 -12.31 24.30
C LEU A 199 7.01 -11.62 24.71
N ALA A 200 6.59 -11.78 25.97
CA ALA A 200 5.39 -11.13 26.51
C ALA A 200 5.54 -9.60 26.50
N ILE A 201 6.69 -9.08 26.92
CA ILE A 201 7.00 -7.65 26.86
C ILE A 201 6.99 -7.15 25.42
N ALA A 202 7.64 -7.86 24.51
CA ALA A 202 7.65 -7.49 23.10
C ALA A 202 6.22 -7.44 22.54
N GLY A 203 5.41 -8.47 22.79
CA GLY A 203 3.99 -8.51 22.38
C GLY A 203 3.18 -7.34 22.96
N ALA A 204 3.37 -7.03 24.24
CA ALA A 204 2.73 -5.88 24.88
C ALA A 204 3.14 -4.55 24.24
N VAL A 205 4.41 -4.38 23.84
CA VAL A 205 4.90 -3.21 23.10
C VAL A 205 4.24 -3.10 21.72
N ALA A 206 4.13 -4.19 20.97
CA ALA A 206 3.45 -4.17 19.67
C ALA A 206 1.97 -3.82 19.79
N ILE A 207 1.27 -4.44 20.76
CA ILE A 207 -0.14 -4.14 21.05
C ILE A 207 -0.30 -2.67 21.48
N GLY A 208 0.53 -2.21 22.42
CA GLY A 208 0.51 -0.83 22.91
C GLY A 208 0.76 0.18 21.78
N GLY A 209 1.68 -0.12 20.87
CA GLY A 209 1.93 0.72 19.69
C GLY A 209 0.76 0.73 18.70
N MET A 210 0.15 -0.43 18.42
CA MET A 210 -1.03 -0.51 17.55
C MET A 210 -2.25 0.21 18.13
N HIS A 211 -2.34 0.34 19.45
CA HIS A 211 -3.40 1.05 20.16
C HIS A 211 -3.01 2.46 20.62
N TRP A 212 -1.89 3.00 20.13
CA TRP A 212 -1.44 4.34 20.47
C TRP A 212 -2.50 5.40 20.10
N PRO A 213 -2.86 6.33 20.99
CA PRO A 213 -3.92 7.30 20.74
C PRO A 213 -3.56 8.27 19.61
N ALA A 214 -4.54 8.64 18.80
CA ALA A 214 -4.37 9.68 17.80
C ALA A 214 -4.03 11.02 18.48
N PRO A 215 -3.08 11.81 17.94
CA PRO A 215 -2.86 13.16 18.43
C PRO A 215 -4.13 14.00 18.23
N GLN A 216 -4.42 14.88 19.18
CA GLN A 216 -5.52 15.82 19.03
C GLN A 216 -5.22 16.78 17.87
N PRO A 217 -6.19 17.08 16.99
CA PRO A 217 -5.99 18.05 15.92
C PRO A 217 -5.56 19.40 16.50
N VAL A 218 -4.46 19.96 16.00
CA VAL A 218 -3.98 21.30 16.38
C VAL A 218 -4.36 22.27 15.26
N GLY A 219 -5.28 23.21 15.52
CA GLY A 219 -5.67 24.24 14.56
C GLY A 219 -7.18 24.51 14.51
N GLY A 220 -7.59 25.34 13.55
CA GLY A 220 -9.01 25.60 13.26
C GLY A 220 -9.61 24.57 12.31
N TYR A 221 -10.95 24.52 12.26
CA TYR A 221 -11.68 23.65 11.33
C TYR A 221 -11.95 24.39 10.00
N LEU A 222 -11.59 23.78 8.87
CA LEU A 222 -12.02 24.21 7.54
C LEU A 222 -13.17 23.31 7.07
N PRO A 223 -14.37 23.85 6.82
CA PRO A 223 -15.46 23.06 6.27
C PRO A 223 -15.07 22.46 4.91
N LEU A 224 -15.35 21.16 4.75
CA LEU A 224 -15.06 20.39 3.53
C LEU A 224 -16.34 19.84 2.92
N THR A 225 -16.41 19.77 1.60
CA THR A 225 -17.38 18.96 0.88
C THR A 225 -16.65 18.03 -0.06
N LEU A 226 -16.64 16.74 0.27
CA LEU A 226 -16.07 15.68 -0.56
C LEU A 226 -17.16 15.12 -1.47
N VAL A 227 -17.02 15.30 -2.77
CA VAL A 227 -18.00 14.84 -3.76
C VAL A 227 -17.60 13.45 -4.26
N GLN A 228 -18.51 12.48 -4.12
CA GLN A 228 -18.33 11.11 -4.62
C GLN A 228 -19.50 10.76 -5.54
N PRO A 229 -19.40 11.06 -6.85
CA PRO A 229 -20.52 10.92 -7.79
C PRO A 229 -20.82 9.48 -8.20
N ASN A 230 -19.94 8.53 -7.85
CA ASN A 230 -20.05 7.12 -8.22
C ASN A 230 -20.30 6.93 -9.73
N LEU A 231 -19.52 7.65 -10.55
CA LEU A 231 -19.54 7.52 -12.00
C LEU A 231 -18.90 6.20 -12.40
N ARG A 232 -19.48 5.49 -13.37
CA ARG A 232 -18.93 4.23 -13.82
C ARG A 232 -17.74 4.47 -14.75
N GLN A 233 -16.73 3.61 -14.67
CA GLN A 233 -15.50 3.74 -15.45
C GLN A 233 -15.74 3.74 -16.97
N ASP A 234 -16.73 2.98 -17.43
CA ASP A 234 -17.12 2.86 -18.84
C ASP A 234 -17.83 4.10 -19.39
N GLU A 235 -18.29 5.00 -18.51
CA GLU A 235 -19.01 6.23 -18.88
C GLU A 235 -18.12 7.48 -18.83
N LEU A 236 -16.93 7.40 -18.20
CA LEU A 236 -16.10 8.58 -17.91
C LEU A 236 -15.64 9.33 -19.17
N ASP A 237 -15.48 8.62 -20.30
CA ASP A 237 -15.03 9.19 -21.58
C ASP A 237 -16.13 9.17 -22.65
N ASP A 238 -17.41 9.07 -22.24
CA ASP A 238 -18.56 9.15 -23.14
C ASP A 238 -19.09 10.60 -23.22
N PRO A 239 -18.92 11.32 -24.35
CA PRO A 239 -19.36 12.70 -24.48
C PRO A 239 -20.87 12.89 -24.29
N THR A 240 -21.67 11.85 -24.52
CA THR A 240 -23.13 11.91 -24.31
C THR A 240 -23.50 11.96 -22.83
N LYS A 241 -22.57 11.62 -21.94
CA LYS A 241 -22.74 11.58 -20.49
C LYS A 241 -22.18 12.79 -19.76
N PHE A 242 -21.33 13.59 -20.39
CA PHE A 242 -20.60 14.68 -19.72
C PHE A 242 -21.52 15.67 -18.97
N GLU A 243 -22.62 16.07 -19.59
CA GLU A 243 -23.56 17.00 -18.94
C GLU A 243 -24.31 16.33 -17.77
N GLU A 244 -24.74 15.08 -17.92
CA GLU A 244 -25.36 14.30 -16.83
C GLU A 244 -24.41 14.19 -15.63
N GLN A 245 -23.14 13.86 -15.90
CA GLN A 245 -22.08 13.73 -14.89
C GLN A 245 -21.81 15.05 -14.18
N PHE A 246 -21.69 16.15 -14.94
CA PHE A 246 -21.55 17.49 -14.37
C PHE A 246 -22.73 17.81 -13.45
N GLN A 247 -23.98 17.59 -13.90
CA GLN A 247 -25.17 17.90 -13.09
C GLN A 247 -25.22 17.06 -11.80
N ARG A 248 -24.82 15.78 -11.87
CA ARG A 248 -24.70 14.94 -10.68
C ARG A 248 -23.68 15.51 -9.70
N ILE A 249 -22.47 15.82 -10.15
CA ILE A 249 -21.42 16.43 -9.33
C ILE A 249 -21.87 17.78 -8.77
N ALA A 250 -22.55 18.59 -9.57
CA ALA A 250 -23.05 19.89 -9.17
C ALA A 250 -24.10 19.78 -8.06
N SER A 251 -25.01 18.80 -8.16
CA SER A 251 -26.01 18.53 -7.13
C SER A 251 -25.36 18.15 -5.80
N LEU A 252 -24.32 17.30 -5.84
CA LEU A 252 -23.56 16.84 -4.68
C LEU A 252 -22.61 17.90 -4.11
N SER A 253 -22.31 18.92 -4.91
CA SER A 253 -21.45 20.03 -4.49
C SER A 253 -22.17 21.01 -3.57
N ARG A 254 -23.50 21.01 -3.51
CA ARG A 254 -24.26 21.95 -2.67
C ARG A 254 -23.93 21.74 -1.19
N PRO A 255 -23.66 22.80 -0.42
CA PRO A 255 -23.32 22.65 0.98
C PRO A 255 -24.56 22.24 1.79
N LEU A 256 -24.39 21.31 2.73
CA LEU A 256 -25.47 20.85 3.61
C LEU A 256 -25.92 21.92 4.63
N ARG A 257 -25.10 22.97 4.81
CA ARG A 257 -25.35 24.09 5.71
C ARG A 257 -24.88 25.39 5.05
N PRO A 258 -25.44 26.56 5.39
CA PRO A 258 -24.94 27.84 4.91
C PRO A 258 -23.50 28.04 5.39
N LEU A 259 -22.55 28.08 4.47
CA LEU A 259 -21.12 28.24 4.75
C LEU A 259 -20.60 29.39 3.88
N SER A 260 -19.91 30.34 4.51
CA SER A 260 -19.32 31.50 3.81
C SER A 260 -18.00 31.15 3.11
N ARG A 261 -17.28 30.13 3.60
CA ARG A 261 -16.04 29.60 3.01
C ARG A 261 -15.92 28.10 3.27
N ARG A 262 -15.50 27.36 2.25
CA ARG A 262 -15.23 25.92 2.34
C ARG A 262 -14.30 25.45 1.23
N LEU A 263 -13.73 24.27 1.42
CA LEU A 263 -13.05 23.52 0.38
C LEU A 263 -14.03 22.49 -0.23
N VAL A 264 -14.14 22.47 -1.54
CA VAL A 264 -14.90 21.46 -2.30
C VAL A 264 -13.89 20.57 -3.00
N LEU A 265 -14.01 19.27 -2.82
CA LEU A 265 -13.15 18.27 -3.44
C LEU A 265 -13.96 17.49 -4.47
N TRP A 266 -13.60 17.63 -5.74
CA TRP A 266 -14.08 16.75 -6.80
C TRP A 266 -13.04 15.67 -7.08
N PRO A 267 -13.48 14.45 -7.44
CA PRO A 267 -12.56 13.37 -7.76
C PRO A 267 -11.76 13.70 -9.03
N GLU A 268 -10.66 12.97 -9.22
CA GLU A 268 -9.95 12.95 -10.49
C GLU A 268 -10.92 12.58 -11.63
N SER A 269 -10.81 13.29 -12.76
CA SER A 269 -11.70 13.12 -13.92
C SER A 269 -13.17 13.30 -13.61
N GLY A 270 -13.51 14.07 -12.55
CA GLY A 270 -14.90 14.38 -12.23
C GLY A 270 -15.61 15.14 -13.35
N VAL A 271 -14.90 16.01 -14.07
CA VAL A 271 -15.42 16.70 -15.25
C VAL A 271 -14.36 16.67 -16.35
N PRO A 272 -14.73 16.36 -17.61
CA PRO A 272 -13.80 16.28 -18.74
C PRO A 272 -13.33 17.65 -19.27
N ASP A 273 -13.79 18.74 -18.66
CA ASP A 273 -13.53 20.10 -19.11
C ASP A 273 -12.03 20.47 -19.03
N TYR A 274 -11.46 20.90 -20.16
CA TYR A 274 -10.21 21.66 -20.15
C TYR A 274 -10.47 23.07 -19.58
N LEU A 275 -9.96 23.33 -18.38
CA LEU A 275 -10.21 24.60 -17.68
C LEU A 275 -9.18 25.70 -17.96
N ARG A 276 -8.03 25.38 -18.55
CA ARG A 276 -7.00 26.36 -18.91
C ARG A 276 -7.10 26.73 -20.39
N GLU A 277 -6.73 27.96 -20.70
CA GLU A 277 -6.58 28.45 -22.08
C GLU A 277 -5.27 27.91 -22.70
N GLY A 278 -5.21 27.91 -24.04
CA GLY A 278 -3.99 27.56 -24.80
C GLY A 278 -3.97 26.16 -25.43
N TYR A 279 -5.01 25.34 -25.24
CA TYR A 279 -5.15 24.08 -25.96
C TYR A 279 -5.72 24.33 -27.38
N PRO A 280 -5.40 23.46 -28.36
CA PRO A 280 -6.06 23.47 -29.66
C PRO A 280 -7.58 23.39 -29.54
N GLN A 281 -8.31 24.21 -30.31
CA GLN A 281 -9.77 24.37 -30.20
C GLN A 281 -10.56 23.05 -30.27
N ARG A 282 -10.05 22.07 -31.01
CA ARG A 282 -10.65 20.73 -31.11
C ARG A 282 -10.86 20.07 -29.74
N TYR A 283 -9.96 20.28 -28.77
CA TYR A 283 -10.09 19.69 -27.44
C TYR A 283 -11.22 20.33 -26.64
N TYR A 284 -11.36 21.66 -26.73
CA TYR A 284 -12.49 22.35 -26.10
C TYR A 284 -13.81 21.90 -26.73
N VAL A 285 -13.90 21.83 -28.05
CA VAL A 285 -15.11 21.40 -28.76
C VAL A 285 -15.50 19.96 -28.42
N GLN A 286 -14.53 19.08 -28.17
CA GLN A 286 -14.77 17.68 -27.83
C GLN A 286 -15.19 17.47 -26.37
N MET A 287 -14.54 18.17 -25.43
CA MET A 287 -14.59 17.80 -24.01
C MET A 287 -15.16 18.90 -23.11
N THR A 288 -15.02 20.17 -23.50
CA THR A 288 -15.33 21.30 -22.63
C THR A 288 -16.74 21.82 -22.86
N ALA A 289 -17.46 22.08 -21.77
CA ALA A 289 -18.76 22.73 -21.79
C ALA A 289 -18.76 23.99 -22.68
N GLY A 290 -19.60 24.00 -23.70
CA GLY A 290 -19.72 25.12 -24.64
C GLY A 290 -18.50 25.36 -25.53
N GLY A 291 -17.50 24.47 -25.52
CA GLY A 291 -16.24 24.67 -26.23
C GLY A 291 -15.42 25.85 -25.72
N ASP A 292 -15.69 26.31 -24.49
CA ASP A 292 -15.11 27.51 -23.90
C ASP A 292 -14.66 27.27 -22.45
N PRO A 293 -13.34 27.33 -22.16
CA PRO A 293 -12.84 27.19 -20.80
C PRO A 293 -13.34 28.30 -19.84
N ALA A 294 -13.65 29.50 -20.33
CA ALA A 294 -14.19 30.57 -19.49
C ALA A 294 -15.61 30.24 -19.02
N PHE A 295 -16.46 29.77 -19.93
CA PHE A 295 -17.79 29.28 -19.59
C PHE A 295 -17.75 28.08 -18.62
N ALA A 296 -16.87 27.10 -18.84
CA ALA A 296 -16.68 25.97 -17.94
C ALA A 296 -16.31 26.41 -16.51
N ARG A 297 -15.34 27.33 -16.37
CA ARG A 297 -14.97 27.90 -15.06
C ARG A 297 -16.13 28.64 -14.41
N TYR A 298 -16.90 29.41 -15.19
CA TYR A 298 -18.06 30.14 -14.69
C TYR A 298 -19.13 29.20 -14.11
N ARG A 299 -19.56 28.17 -14.86
CA ARG A 299 -20.58 27.21 -14.38
C ARG A 299 -20.12 26.43 -13.15
N ILE A 300 -18.83 26.09 -13.07
CA ILE A 300 -18.23 25.45 -11.89
C ILE A 300 -18.28 26.39 -10.69
N GLY A 301 -17.89 27.67 -10.87
CA GLY A 301 -17.95 28.68 -9.83
C GLY A 301 -19.37 28.86 -9.26
N GLN A 302 -20.37 28.92 -10.13
CA GLN A 302 -21.78 28.98 -9.72
C GLN A 302 -22.21 27.75 -8.91
N THR A 303 -21.69 26.58 -9.29
CA THR A 303 -22.03 25.30 -8.67
C THR A 303 -21.47 25.16 -7.26
N ILE A 304 -20.20 25.54 -7.05
CA ILE A 304 -19.55 25.42 -5.74
C ILE A 304 -19.93 26.58 -4.81
N GLY A 305 -20.39 27.70 -5.36
CA GLY A 305 -20.84 28.86 -4.60
C GLY A 305 -19.71 29.83 -4.23
N GLU A 306 -20.11 31.07 -3.96
CA GLU A 306 -19.21 32.16 -3.62
C GLU A 306 -18.37 31.85 -2.36
N GLY A 307 -17.10 32.29 -2.36
CA GLY A 307 -16.18 32.08 -1.23
C GLY A 307 -15.69 30.63 -1.06
N SER A 308 -16.14 29.70 -1.91
CA SER A 308 -15.65 28.32 -1.92
C SER A 308 -14.41 28.18 -2.80
N LEU A 309 -13.49 27.30 -2.39
CA LEU A 309 -12.36 26.87 -3.19
C LEU A 309 -12.62 25.46 -3.72
N LEU A 310 -12.45 25.24 -5.02
CA LEU A 310 -12.50 23.91 -5.61
C LEU A 310 -11.08 23.35 -5.75
N LEU A 311 -10.86 22.13 -5.26
CA LEU A 311 -9.74 21.29 -5.63
C LEU A 311 -10.29 20.10 -6.42
N THR A 312 -9.83 19.98 -7.66
CA THR A 312 -10.28 18.95 -8.60
C THR A 312 -9.09 18.47 -9.43
N GLY A 313 -9.09 17.21 -9.82
CA GLY A 313 -8.24 16.72 -10.90
C GLY A 313 -8.98 16.91 -12.22
N THR A 314 -8.55 17.87 -13.05
CA THR A 314 -9.02 17.98 -14.44
C THR A 314 -7.98 17.38 -15.37
N VAL A 315 -8.45 16.83 -16.48
CA VAL A 315 -7.60 16.32 -17.56
C VAL A 315 -6.83 17.46 -18.25
#